data_AF-A0A6B3GS91-F1
#
_entry.id   AF-A0A6B3GS91-F1
#
_cell.length_a   1.000
_cell.length_b   1.000
_cell.length_c   1.000
_cell.angle_alpha   90.00
_cell.angle_beta   90.00
_cell.angle_gamma   90.00
#
_symmetry.space_group_name_H-M   'P 1'
#
loop_
_entity.id
_entity.type
_entity.pdbx_description
1 polymer ?
#
loop_
_entity_poly.entity_id
_entity_poly.type
_entity_poly.pdbx_seq_one_letter_code
_entity_poly.pdbx_strand_id
1 'polypeptide(L)'
;RWEGSYGIRGADGRTIAVYASHLRVRDTDGDPSTVCLLVRDDERAVLQTPVRAPVSDASSDSRTTDPFEVFIGSPAPDDLDGLLQRTVERARDMLDADAAFLLLATDDETELEV
;
A
#
# COMPACT_ATOMS: atom_id res chain seq x y z
N ARG A 1 3.08 -9.13 -6.48
CA ARG A 1 2.17 -8.00 -6.17
C ARG A 1 0.76 -8.41 -6.57
N TRP A 2 -0.23 -8.15 -5.72
CA TRP A 2 -1.65 -8.43 -5.98
C TRP A 2 -2.47 -7.21 -5.58
N GLU A 3 -3.57 -6.94 -6.30
CA GLU A 3 -4.49 -5.84 -6.01
C GLU A 3 -5.94 -6.29 -6.23
N GLY A 4 -6.85 -5.78 -5.42
CA GLY A 4 -8.27 -6.08 -5.54
C GLY A 4 -9.09 -5.61 -4.35
N SER A 5 -10.39 -5.78 -4.44
CA SER A 5 -11.31 -5.40 -3.38
C SER A 5 -11.76 -6.62 -2.57
N TYR A 6 -11.86 -6.48 -1.26
CA TYR A 6 -12.48 -7.46 -0.37
C TYR A 6 -13.12 -6.80 0.85
N GLY A 7 -13.83 -7.59 1.66
CA GLY A 7 -14.45 -7.12 2.90
C GLY A 7 -13.58 -7.40 4.12
N ILE A 8 -13.38 -6.41 4.98
CA ILE A 8 -12.78 -6.57 6.31
C ILE A 8 -13.88 -6.52 7.36
N ARG A 9 -13.87 -7.47 8.30
CA ARG A 9 -14.84 -7.52 9.38
C ARG A 9 -14.36 -6.64 10.54
N GLY A 10 -15.12 -5.61 10.88
CA GLY A 10 -14.88 -4.76 12.03
C GLY A 10 -15.25 -5.44 13.35
N ALA A 11 -14.77 -4.87 14.46
CA ALA A 11 -15.07 -5.36 15.81
C ALA A 11 -16.57 -5.30 16.17
N ASP A 12 -17.34 -4.45 15.48
CA ASP A 12 -18.80 -4.36 15.59
C ASP A 12 -19.54 -5.44 14.77
N GLY A 13 -18.79 -6.33 14.10
CA GLY A 13 -19.31 -7.39 13.25
C GLY A 13 -19.76 -6.92 11.87
N ARG A 14 -19.59 -5.65 11.51
CA ARG A 14 -19.92 -5.13 10.18
C ARG A 14 -18.77 -5.40 9.20
N THR A 15 -19.11 -5.62 7.93
CA THR A 15 -18.13 -5.74 6.85
C THR A 15 -17.88 -4.38 6.21
N ILE A 16 -16.62 -3.99 6.13
CA ILE A 16 -16.13 -2.79 5.48
C ILE A 16 -15.52 -3.20 4.15
N ALA A 17 -16.04 -2.68 3.04
CA ALA A 17 -15.41 -2.87 1.74
C ALA A 17 -14.11 -2.05 1.67
N VAL A 18 -13.01 -2.73 1.32
CA VAL A 18 -11.69 -2.13 1.14
C VAL A 18 -11.12 -2.48 -0.21
N TYR A 19 -10.33 -1.57 -0.76
CA TYR A 19 -9.41 -1.85 -1.85
C TYR A 19 -8.02 -2.08 -1.27
N ALA A 20 -7.37 -3.14 -1.71
CA ALA A 20 -6.12 -3.63 -1.13
C ALA A 20 -5.01 -3.75 -2.18
N SER A 21 -3.78 -3.47 -1.75
CA SER A 21 -2.56 -3.73 -2.52
C SER A 21 -1.56 -4.51 -1.66
N HIS A 22 -1.20 -5.71 -2.10
CA HIS A 22 -0.26 -6.61 -1.42
C HIS A 22 1.11 -6.56 -2.09
N LEU A 23 2.11 -6.20 -1.30
CA LEU A 23 3.48 -5.96 -1.72
C LEU A 23 4.38 -6.97 -1.04
N ARG A 24 5.30 -7.56 -1.80
CA ARG A 24 6.35 -8.38 -1.24
C ARG A 24 7.57 -7.50 -1.00
N VAL A 25 8.06 -7.51 0.22
CA VAL A 25 9.21 -6.72 0.66
C VAL A 25 10.18 -7.64 1.39
N ARG A 26 11.32 -7.10 1.79
CA ARG A 26 12.21 -7.74 2.75
C ARG A 26 12.17 -6.94 4.03
N ASP A 27 12.15 -7.61 5.18
CA ASP A 27 12.37 -6.93 6.45
C ASP A 27 13.85 -6.56 6.63
N THR A 28 14.17 -5.99 7.79
CA THR A 28 15.53 -5.58 8.17
C THR A 28 16.54 -6.73 8.19
N ASP A 29 16.09 -7.98 8.40
CA ASP A 29 16.93 -9.17 8.38
C ASP A 29 17.05 -9.77 6.96
N GLY A 30 16.33 -9.20 6.00
CA GLY A 30 16.30 -9.62 4.61
C GLY A 30 15.27 -10.71 4.31
N ASP A 31 14.46 -11.10 5.30
CA ASP A 31 13.48 -12.18 5.16
C ASP A 31 12.26 -11.71 4.35
N PRO A 32 11.63 -12.59 3.54
CA PRO A 32 10.49 -12.20 2.73
C PRO A 32 9.27 -11.84 3.60
N SER A 33 8.78 -10.62 3.47
CA SER A 33 7.59 -10.14 4.17
C SER A 33 6.52 -9.67 3.18
N THR A 34 5.28 -9.55 3.64
CA THR A 34 4.18 -8.98 2.85
C THR A 34 3.59 -7.77 3.56
N VAL A 35 3.55 -6.63 2.88
CA VAL A 35 2.85 -5.43 3.32
C VAL A 35 1.51 -5.36 2.61
N CYS A 36 0.44 -5.21 3.38
CA CYS A 36 -0.92 -5.02 2.88
C CYS A 36 -1.34 -3.57 3.11
N LEU A 37 -1.55 -2.83 2.03
CA LEU A 37 -2.09 -1.47 2.07
C LEU A 37 -3.58 -1.52 1.78
N LEU A 38 -4.36 -0.81 2.60
CA LEU A 38 -5.82 -0.85 2.59
C LEU A 38 -6.39 0.56 2.63
N VAL A 39 -7.34 0.83 1.76
CA VAL A 39 -8.19 2.02 1.80
C VAL A 39 -9.64 1.59 1.71
N ARG A 40 -10.58 2.47 2.08
CA ARG A 40 -11.99 2.19 1.77
C ARG A 40 -12.16 2.03 0.26
N ASP A 41 -13.06 1.15 -0.16
CA ASP A 41 -13.19 0.81 -1.59
C ASP A 41 -13.65 2.01 -2.45
N ASP A 42 -14.34 3.00 -1.88
CA ASP A 42 -14.68 4.28 -2.51
C ASP A 42 -13.48 5.24 -2.63
N GLU A 43 -12.49 5.09 -1.75
CA GLU A 43 -11.22 5.83 -1.77
C GLU A 43 -10.13 5.12 -2.57
N ARG A 44 -10.47 4.06 -3.34
CA ARG A 44 -9.49 3.23 -4.06
C ARG A 44 -8.48 4.04 -4.89
N ALA A 45 -8.86 5.22 -5.39
CA ALA A 45 -7.99 6.11 -6.17
C ALA A 45 -6.73 6.57 -5.42
N VAL A 46 -6.72 6.50 -4.08
CA VAL A 46 -5.54 6.79 -3.24
C VAL A 46 -4.41 5.80 -3.52
N LEU A 47 -4.73 4.52 -3.69
CA LEU A 47 -3.76 3.47 -4.05
C LEU A 47 -3.74 3.20 -5.55
N GLN A 48 -4.91 3.27 -6.18
CA GLN A 48 -5.12 3.11 -7.61
C GLN A 48 -4.86 4.45 -8.31
N THR A 49 -3.58 4.79 -8.50
CA THR A 49 -3.22 5.99 -9.27
C THR A 49 -3.70 5.82 -10.73
N PRO A 50 -4.40 6.81 -11.32
CA PRO A 50 -4.86 6.70 -12.70
C PRO A 50 -3.65 6.67 -13.64
N VAL A 51 -3.61 5.68 -14.54
CA VAL A 51 -2.78 5.77 -15.75
C VAL A 51 -3.30 6.98 -16.52
N ARG A 52 -2.60 8.11 -16.42
CA ARG A 52 -2.81 9.20 -17.37
C ARG A 52 -2.42 8.65 -18.74
N ALA A 53 -3.42 8.33 -19.56
CA ALA A 53 -3.20 7.86 -20.92
C ALA A 53 -2.31 8.91 -21.62
N PRO A 54 -1.13 8.53 -22.14
CA PRO A 54 -0.35 9.44 -22.96
C PRO A 54 -1.17 9.73 -24.21
N VAL A 55 -1.40 11.01 -24.47
CA VAL A 55 -1.74 11.49 -25.81
C VAL A 55 -0.62 10.98 -26.72
N SER A 56 -0.99 10.16 -27.70
CA SER A 56 -0.10 9.52 -28.67
C SER A 56 0.89 10.53 -29.26
N ASP A 57 2.19 10.28 -29.09
CA ASP A 57 3.05 9.82 -30.19
C ASP A 57 4.51 9.59 -29.77
N ALA A 58 5.14 8.65 -30.48
CA ALA A 58 6.58 8.36 -30.54
C ALA A 58 7.24 7.50 -29.43
N SER A 59 7.34 6.21 -29.75
CA SER A 59 8.54 5.35 -29.68
C SER A 59 9.63 5.67 -28.65
N SER A 60 9.71 4.87 -27.58
CA SER A 60 10.93 4.25 -27.04
C SER A 60 10.69 3.78 -25.59
N ASP A 61 10.72 2.47 -25.39
CA ASP A 61 11.12 1.80 -24.13
C ASP A 61 10.50 2.35 -22.82
N SER A 62 9.17 2.36 -22.74
CA SER A 62 8.48 2.67 -21.49
C SER A 62 8.63 1.50 -20.53
N ARG A 63 9.66 1.54 -19.68
CA ARG A 63 9.57 0.94 -18.34
C ARG A 63 8.29 1.49 -17.73
N THR A 64 7.25 0.68 -17.71
CA THR A 64 5.98 0.98 -17.06
C THR A 64 6.34 1.28 -15.61
N THR A 65 6.50 2.55 -15.25
CA THR A 65 6.88 2.95 -13.90
C THR A 65 5.82 2.38 -12.98
N ASP A 66 6.25 1.57 -12.02
CA ASP A 66 5.34 0.93 -11.10
C ASP A 66 4.56 2.07 -10.40
N PRO A 67 3.21 2.09 -10.43
CA PRO A 67 2.41 3.11 -9.74
C PRO A 67 2.76 3.25 -8.25
N PHE A 68 3.30 2.18 -7.66
CA PHE A 68 3.82 2.16 -6.32
C PHE A 68 5.19 2.83 -6.18
N GLU A 69 6.08 2.74 -7.17
CA GLU A 69 7.29 3.57 -7.22
C GLU A 69 6.94 5.07 -7.35
N VAL A 70 5.80 5.39 -7.98
CA VAL A 70 5.28 6.77 -8.04
C VAL A 70 4.71 7.21 -6.69
N PHE A 71 4.04 6.31 -5.97
CA PHE A 71 3.49 6.59 -4.64
C PHE A 71 4.59 6.72 -3.58
N ILE A 72 5.47 5.73 -3.47
CA ILE A 72 6.56 5.69 -2.47
C ILE A 72 7.74 6.59 -2.86
N GLY A 73 7.84 6.97 -4.13
CA GLY A 73 8.98 7.69 -4.68
C GLY A 73 10.14 6.75 -5.02
N SER A 74 10.85 7.07 -6.11
CA SER A 74 12.03 6.35 -6.57
C SER A 74 13.32 7.01 -6.06
N PRO A 75 14.32 6.24 -5.57
CA PRO A 75 14.31 4.79 -5.45
C PRO A 75 13.43 4.33 -4.29
N ALA A 76 12.79 3.16 -4.44
CA ALA A 76 12.08 2.52 -3.34
C ALA A 76 13.05 2.34 -2.15
N PRO A 77 12.61 2.58 -0.91
CA PRO A 77 13.42 2.32 0.27
C PRO A 77 13.78 0.83 0.34
N ASP A 78 15.00 0.55 0.78
CA ASP A 78 15.56 -0.80 0.83
C ASP A 78 15.11 -1.58 2.08
N ASP A 79 14.50 -0.87 3.04
CA ASP A 79 14.09 -1.34 4.35
C ASP A 79 12.59 -1.11 4.60
N LEU A 80 12.01 -2.00 5.42
CA LEU A 80 10.58 -1.92 5.78
C LEU A 80 10.26 -0.58 6.46
N ASP A 81 11.09 -0.11 7.38
CA ASP A 81 10.86 1.14 8.12
C ASP A 81 10.77 2.33 7.16
N GLY A 82 11.71 2.44 6.22
CA GLY A 82 11.69 3.43 5.16
C GLY A 82 10.45 3.35 4.28
N LEU A 83 9.97 2.14 3.98
CA LEU A 83 8.74 1.95 3.21
C LEU A 83 7.50 2.44 3.97
N LEU A 84 7.38 2.08 5.24
CA LEU A 84 6.26 2.46 6.10
C LEU A 84 6.22 3.97 6.30
N GLN A 85 7.36 4.59 6.59
CA GLN A 85 7.46 6.03 6.75
C GLN A 85 7.01 6.77 5.48
N ARG A 86 7.55 6.41 4.32
CA ARG A 86 7.18 7.07 3.05
C ARG A 86 5.71 6.87 2.69
N THR A 87 5.15 5.69 2.99
CA THR A 87 3.73 5.42 2.79
C THR A 87 2.86 6.40 3.58
N VAL A 88 3.18 6.61 4.86
CA VAL A 88 2.44 7.54 5.74
C VAL A 88 2.58 8.99 5.27
N GLU A 89 3.81 9.43 4.97
CA GLU A 89 4.08 10.78 4.49
C GLU A 89 3.34 11.07 3.18
N ARG A 90 3.39 10.13 2.23
CA ARG A 90 2.69 10.29 0.95
C ARG A 90 1.18 10.29 1.11
N ALA A 91 0.63 9.41 1.95
CA ALA A 91 -0.80 9.37 2.23
C ALA A 91 -1.28 10.70 2.83
N ARG A 92 -0.53 11.26 3.79
CA ARG A 92 -0.83 12.59 4.35
C ARG A 92 -0.88 13.65 3.26
N ASP A 93 0.16 13.73 2.44
CA ASP A 93 0.29 14.75 1.40
C ASP A 93 -0.74 14.56 0.25
N MET A 94 -1.13 13.32 -0.08
CA MET A 94 -2.15 13.04 -1.11
C MET A 94 -3.56 13.36 -0.64
N LEU A 95 -3.84 13.17 0.65
CA LEU A 95 -5.15 13.42 1.24
C LEU A 95 -5.31 14.87 1.73
N ASP A 96 -4.27 15.69 1.62
CA ASP A 96 -4.19 17.03 2.23
C ASP A 96 -4.59 17.01 3.71
N ALA A 97 -4.11 15.97 4.42
CA ALA A 97 -4.48 15.70 5.80
C ALA A 97 -3.49 16.35 6.79
N ASP A 98 -3.97 16.77 7.96
CA ASP A 98 -3.10 17.27 9.03
C ASP A 98 -2.14 16.18 9.57
N ALA A 99 -2.59 14.92 9.55
CA ALA A 99 -1.83 13.76 9.97
C ALA A 99 -2.30 12.48 9.26
N ALA A 100 -1.40 11.51 9.15
CA ALA A 100 -1.69 10.14 8.72
C ALA A 100 -0.99 9.16 9.66
N PHE A 101 -1.57 7.97 9.83
CA PHE A 101 -1.02 6.91 10.68
C PHE A 101 -1.18 5.57 9.97
N LEU A 102 -0.25 4.66 10.21
CA LEU A 102 -0.30 3.29 9.70
C LEU A 102 -0.43 2.33 10.89
N LEU A 103 -1.42 1.44 10.82
CA LEU A 103 -1.65 0.41 11.82
C LEU A 103 -1.15 -0.92 11.27
N LEU A 104 -0.12 -1.49 11.90
CA LEU A 104 0.33 -2.85 11.63
C LEU A 104 -0.42 -3.80 12.57
N ALA A 105 -1.16 -4.74 11.99
CA ALA A 105 -1.67 -5.88 12.73
C ALA A 105 -0.79 -7.08 12.39
N THR A 106 -0.20 -7.70 13.41
CA THR A 106 0.39 -9.03 13.30
C THR A 106 -0.72 -10.04 13.59
N ASP A 107 -0.87 -11.03 12.72
CA ASP A 107 -1.76 -12.17 12.96
C ASP A 107 -1.06 -13.16 13.89
N ASP A 108 -0.73 -12.72 15.12
CA ASP A 108 -0.27 -13.65 16.15
C ASP A 108 -1.50 -14.28 16.81
N GLU A 109 -2.07 -15.30 16.14
CA GLU A 109 -2.73 -16.41 16.83
C GLU A 109 -1.66 -17.23 17.56
N THR A 110 -1.07 -16.68 18.62
CA THR A 110 -0.42 -17.50 19.64
C THR A 110 -1.23 -17.41 20.92
N GLU A 111 -2.26 -18.26 20.98
CA GLU A 111 -2.75 -18.79 22.26
C GLU A 111 -1.54 -19.42 22.97
N LEU A 112 -1.03 -18.74 24.00
CA LEU A 112 -0.18 -19.36 25.00
C LEU A 112 -0.91 -19.27 26.34
N GLU A 113 -1.79 -20.25 26.58
CA GLU A 113 -2.09 -20.69 27.93
C GLU A 113 -0.85 -21.43 28.48
N VAL A 114 -0.28 -20.92 29.58
CA VAL A 114 0.44 -21.71 30.59
C VAL A 114 -0.02 -21.23 31.96
#